data_AF-A0A1N7AW36-F1
#
_entry.id   AF-A0A1N7AW36-F1
#
_cell.length_a   1.000
_cell.length_b   1.000
_cell.length_c   1.000
_cell.angle_alpha   90.00
_cell.angle_beta   90.00
_cell.angle_gamma   90.00
#
_symmetry.space_group_name_H-M   'P 1'
#
loop_
_entity.id
_entity.type
_entity.pdbx_description
1 polymer ?
#
loop_
_entity_poly.entity_id
_entity_poly.type
_entity_poly.pdbx_seq_one_letter_code
_entity_poly.pdbx_strand_id
1 'polypeptide(L)'
;MIEAVSAQADRPLAASWFSAGELAELEHEIENLSVLVVARYRYSMRLHRLVMKARHHGVRILFETDDLVFDPEYIPLIADTLAQDLLSVQMWDQWFAYIGRLGAAARLCEGGITTNDFLAQRLQTTLGGAPVAVVPNFLNRQQQAFSAELLEAKRRGGWRRDGHVTIGYFSGSPTHRKDFAVAAPALARLLDRDPRVRVRVAGYLDSTGPLQRHADRVEVMPHMDYVALQRAIAEVEINIAPLQDNVFTNCKSELKFFEAAVVGTWTIATPTYTFERAIDDPRMGRLARAHEWDDALAEAVDLVHTPQAYMERAEFAAAQVVGRYGWDRWGNEIETALFRRNNRD
;
A
#
# COMPACT_ATOMS: atom_id res chain seq x y z
N MET A 1 -0.05 12.82 -4.19
CA MET A 1 0.51 13.56 -5.35
C MET A 1 0.27 15.06 -5.27
N ILE A 2 -0.98 15.54 -5.21
CA ILE A 2 -1.30 17.00 -5.21
C ILE A 2 -0.59 17.74 -4.07
N GLU A 3 -0.72 17.27 -2.82
CA GLU A 3 -0.06 17.91 -1.67
C GLU A 3 1.46 18.04 -1.86
N ALA A 4 2.11 17.00 -2.41
CA ALA A 4 3.55 16.96 -2.64
C ALA A 4 3.98 17.98 -3.72
N VAL A 5 3.16 18.17 -4.76
CA VAL A 5 3.39 19.19 -5.79
C VAL A 5 3.21 20.59 -5.20
N SER A 6 2.15 20.81 -4.41
CA SER A 6 1.87 22.09 -3.76
C SER A 6 2.82 22.43 -2.61
N ALA A 7 3.61 21.46 -2.11
CA ALA A 7 4.57 21.66 -1.04
C ALA A 7 5.66 22.70 -1.39
N GLN A 8 5.98 22.82 -2.68
CA GLN A 8 7.11 23.60 -3.16
C GLN A 8 6.62 24.87 -3.84
N ALA A 9 6.48 25.94 -3.05
CA ALA A 9 5.90 27.22 -3.46
C ALA A 9 6.59 27.88 -4.68
N ASP A 10 7.84 27.53 -4.95
CA ASP A 10 8.62 28.09 -6.05
C ASP A 10 8.37 27.41 -7.40
N ARG A 11 7.52 26.37 -7.45
CA ARG A 11 7.22 25.66 -8.69
C ARG A 11 6.01 26.26 -9.41
N PRO A 12 6.06 26.42 -10.74
CA PRO A 12 4.94 26.88 -11.55
C PRO A 12 3.91 25.76 -11.80
N LEU A 13 3.69 24.86 -10.83
CA LEU A 13 2.79 23.72 -10.96
C LEU A 13 1.56 23.89 -10.09
N ALA A 14 0.39 23.83 -10.72
CA ALA A 14 -0.89 23.69 -10.05
C ALA A 14 -1.49 22.32 -10.39
N ALA A 15 -2.07 21.66 -9.40
CA ALA A 15 -2.72 20.36 -9.59
C ALA A 15 -4.05 20.34 -8.84
N SER A 16 -5.03 19.68 -9.43
CA SER A 16 -6.34 19.41 -8.84
C SER A 16 -6.77 17.98 -9.19
N TRP A 17 -7.79 17.46 -8.52
CA TRP A 17 -8.41 16.18 -8.84
C TRP A 17 -9.90 16.38 -9.10
N PHE A 18 -10.46 15.48 -9.90
CA PHE A 18 -11.87 15.46 -10.28
C PHE A 18 -12.41 14.05 -10.12
N SER A 19 -13.65 13.94 -9.67
CA SER A 19 -14.37 12.68 -9.59
C SER A 19 -15.03 12.31 -10.92
N ALA A 20 -15.55 11.08 -11.00
CA ALA A 20 -16.32 10.61 -12.16
C ALA A 20 -17.54 11.49 -12.48
N GLY A 21 -18.13 12.11 -11.45
CA GLY A 21 -19.27 13.01 -11.57
C GLY A 21 -18.92 14.27 -12.35
N GLU A 22 -17.70 14.77 -12.15
CA GLU A 22 -17.21 16.08 -12.61
C GLU A 22 -16.54 16.02 -14.01
N LEU A 23 -16.66 14.89 -14.70
CA LEU A 23 -16.04 14.71 -16.03
C LEU A 23 -16.59 15.70 -17.07
N ALA A 24 -17.85 16.15 -16.94
CA ALA A 24 -18.44 17.09 -17.90
C ALA A 24 -17.90 18.51 -17.70
N GLU A 25 -17.67 18.89 -16.45
CA GLU A 25 -17.07 20.15 -16.04
C GLU A 25 -15.61 20.16 -16.49
N LEU A 26 -14.87 19.07 -16.25
CA LEU A 26 -13.48 18.91 -16.70
C LEU A 26 -13.32 19.07 -18.22
N GLU A 27 -14.30 18.63 -19.02
CA GLU A 27 -14.26 18.82 -20.47
C GLU A 27 -14.12 20.29 -20.87
N HIS A 28 -14.63 21.24 -20.09
CA HIS A 28 -14.53 22.68 -20.37
C HIS A 28 -13.15 23.27 -20.04
N GLU A 29 -12.40 22.63 -19.14
CA GLU A 29 -11.09 23.10 -18.68
C GLU A 29 -9.91 22.45 -19.40
N ILE A 30 -10.15 21.48 -20.29
CA ILE A 30 -9.08 20.70 -20.94
C ILE A 30 -8.00 21.57 -21.58
N GLU A 31 -8.38 22.67 -22.25
CA GLU A 31 -7.44 23.54 -22.94
C GLU A 31 -6.46 24.27 -22.02
N ASN A 32 -6.79 24.35 -20.72
CA ASN A 32 -5.96 24.94 -19.68
C ASN A 32 -5.01 23.90 -19.02
N LEU A 33 -5.13 22.61 -19.37
CA LEU A 33 -4.33 21.55 -18.77
C LEU A 33 -3.06 21.29 -19.59
N SER A 34 -1.96 21.00 -18.90
CA SER A 34 -0.74 20.48 -19.54
C SER A 34 -0.65 18.96 -19.50
N VAL A 35 -1.16 18.36 -18.41
CA VAL A 35 -1.14 16.92 -18.16
C VAL A 35 -2.46 16.50 -17.55
N LEU A 36 -3.02 15.38 -18.03
CA LEU A 36 -4.17 14.69 -17.47
C LEU A 36 -3.73 13.32 -16.96
N VAL A 37 -3.87 13.08 -15.65
CA VAL A 37 -3.61 11.77 -15.04
C VAL A 37 -4.92 11.03 -14.80
N VAL A 38 -5.06 9.88 -15.45
CA VAL A 38 -6.19 8.96 -15.31
C VAL A 38 -5.88 8.00 -14.16
N ALA A 39 -6.20 8.41 -12.93
CA ALA A 39 -5.93 7.65 -11.70
C ALA A 39 -6.92 6.49 -11.53
N ARG A 40 -6.45 5.26 -11.80
CA ARG A 40 -7.19 3.98 -11.68
C ARG A 40 -8.64 4.05 -12.16
N TYR A 41 -8.88 4.78 -13.25
CA TYR A 41 -10.22 5.06 -13.75
C TYR A 41 -10.60 4.13 -14.90
N ARG A 42 -11.81 3.58 -14.85
CA ARG A 42 -12.30 2.60 -15.83
C ARG A 42 -12.67 3.28 -17.14
N TYR A 43 -12.36 2.61 -18.25
CA TYR A 43 -12.81 3.02 -19.58
C TYR A 43 -14.31 3.28 -19.60
N SER A 44 -14.72 4.39 -20.19
CA SER A 44 -16.11 4.73 -20.49
C SER A 44 -16.13 5.62 -21.73
N MET A 45 -17.28 5.76 -22.38
CA MET A 45 -17.38 6.68 -23.52
C MET A 45 -17.08 8.13 -23.13
N ARG A 46 -17.40 8.54 -21.89
CA ARG A 46 -17.05 9.88 -21.37
C ARG A 46 -15.54 10.04 -21.24
N LEU A 47 -14.84 9.07 -20.64
CA LEU A 47 -13.37 9.09 -20.57
C LEU A 47 -12.75 9.12 -21.97
N HIS A 48 -13.27 8.31 -22.89
CA HIS A 48 -12.77 8.29 -24.27
C HIS A 48 -12.88 9.68 -24.91
N ARG A 49 -14.03 10.34 -24.80
CA ARG A 49 -14.23 11.70 -25.33
C ARG A 49 -13.28 12.72 -24.69
N LEU A 50 -13.15 12.67 -23.37
CA LEU A 50 -12.21 13.52 -22.62
C LEU A 50 -10.78 13.34 -23.13
N VAL A 51 -10.31 12.10 -23.27
CA VAL A 51 -8.98 11.77 -23.81
C VAL A 51 -8.82 12.31 -25.23
N MET A 52 -9.81 12.12 -26.11
CA MET A 52 -9.72 12.61 -27.50
C MET A 52 -9.66 14.14 -27.57
N LYS A 53 -10.43 14.84 -26.72
CA LYS A 53 -10.35 16.30 -26.61
C LYS A 53 -9.01 16.75 -26.03
N ALA A 54 -8.51 16.10 -24.98
CA ALA A 54 -7.19 16.34 -24.41
C ALA A 54 -6.08 16.18 -25.46
N ARG A 55 -6.12 15.11 -26.26
CA ARG A 55 -5.18 14.92 -27.38
C ARG A 55 -5.25 16.04 -28.41
N HIS A 56 -6.46 16.50 -28.77
CA HIS A 56 -6.65 17.59 -29.71
C HIS A 56 -5.98 18.90 -29.24
N HIS A 57 -6.01 19.17 -27.92
CA HIS A 57 -5.37 20.33 -27.32
C HIS A 57 -3.89 20.10 -26.93
N GLY A 58 -3.29 18.96 -27.28
CA GLY A 58 -1.88 18.66 -26.98
C GLY A 58 -1.59 18.37 -25.50
N VAL A 59 -2.64 18.08 -24.71
CA VAL A 59 -2.52 17.69 -23.30
C VAL A 59 -1.94 16.29 -23.22
N ARG A 60 -0.90 16.10 -22.41
CA ARG A 60 -0.29 14.78 -22.19
C ARG A 60 -1.19 13.93 -21.30
N ILE A 61 -1.38 12.66 -21.66
CA ILE A 61 -2.29 11.78 -20.93
C ILE A 61 -1.51 10.62 -20.30
N LEU A 62 -1.60 10.47 -18.99
CA LEU A 62 -0.92 9.44 -18.22
C LEU A 62 -1.94 8.55 -17.50
N PHE A 63 -1.67 7.25 -17.40
CA PHE A 63 -2.45 6.35 -16.55
C PHE A 63 -1.73 6.13 -15.22
N GLU A 64 -2.44 6.16 -14.10
CA GLU A 64 -1.86 5.89 -12.78
C GLU A 64 -2.58 4.70 -12.12
N THR A 65 -1.81 3.82 -11.48
CA THR A 65 -2.32 2.67 -10.73
C THR A 65 -1.29 2.16 -9.73
N ASP A 66 -1.77 1.68 -8.60
CA ASP A 66 -1.00 1.16 -7.47
C ASP A 66 -1.08 -0.37 -7.31
N ASP A 67 -1.96 -1.04 -8.06
CA ASP A 67 -2.12 -2.49 -8.09
C ASP A 67 -2.11 -3.04 -9.52
N LEU A 68 -1.75 -4.33 -9.66
CA LEU A 68 -1.93 -5.10 -10.88
C LEU A 68 -3.42 -5.47 -11.04
N VAL A 69 -4.22 -4.52 -11.55
CA VAL A 69 -5.66 -4.68 -11.80
C VAL A 69 -6.10 -4.16 -13.17
N PHE A 70 -5.18 -4.09 -14.13
CA PHE A 70 -5.43 -3.55 -15.47
C PHE A 70 -5.17 -4.57 -16.59
N ASP A 71 -4.78 -5.79 -16.24
CA ASP A 71 -4.48 -6.85 -17.19
C ASP A 71 -5.31 -8.10 -16.89
N PRO A 72 -6.28 -8.46 -17.77
CA PRO A 72 -7.14 -9.61 -17.60
C PRO A 72 -6.42 -10.95 -17.47
N GLU A 73 -5.19 -11.08 -17.99
CA GLU A 73 -4.39 -12.30 -17.88
C GLU A 73 -4.17 -12.73 -16.41
N TYR A 74 -4.09 -11.75 -15.51
CA TYR A 74 -3.85 -11.99 -14.10
C TYR A 74 -5.12 -12.22 -13.27
N ILE A 75 -6.32 -12.12 -13.84
CA ILE A 75 -7.58 -12.29 -13.08
C ILE A 75 -7.60 -13.61 -12.28
N PRO A 76 -7.24 -14.79 -12.85
CA PRO A 76 -7.23 -16.02 -12.07
C PRO A 76 -6.30 -15.96 -10.85
N LEU A 77 -5.10 -15.40 -11.01
CA LEU A 77 -4.14 -15.22 -9.91
C LEU A 77 -4.67 -14.25 -8.84
N ILE A 78 -5.26 -13.13 -9.27
CA ILE A 78 -5.78 -12.11 -8.37
C ILE A 78 -6.97 -12.67 -7.60
N ALA A 79 -7.94 -13.27 -8.29
CA ALA A 79 -9.12 -13.88 -7.68
C ALA A 79 -8.72 -14.97 -6.68
N ASP A 80 -7.75 -15.83 -7.04
CA ASP A 80 -7.21 -16.83 -6.13
C ASP A 80 -6.56 -16.17 -4.91
N THR A 81 -5.63 -15.24 -5.11
CA THR A 81 -4.91 -14.53 -4.03
C THR A 81 -5.87 -13.84 -3.06
N LEU A 82 -6.95 -13.26 -3.59
CA LEU A 82 -7.98 -12.53 -2.86
C LEU A 82 -9.09 -13.42 -2.27
N ALA A 83 -8.88 -14.75 -2.29
CA ALA A 83 -9.80 -15.74 -1.76
C ALA A 83 -11.24 -15.61 -2.29
N GLN A 84 -11.37 -15.28 -3.58
CA GLN A 84 -12.65 -15.21 -4.29
C GLN A 84 -13.16 -16.61 -4.66
N ASP A 85 -14.47 -16.73 -4.90
CA ASP A 85 -15.06 -17.96 -5.41
C ASP A 85 -14.79 -18.10 -6.92
N LEU A 86 -13.82 -18.95 -7.26
CA LEU A 86 -13.41 -19.24 -8.64
C LEU A 86 -14.47 -20.00 -9.45
N LEU A 87 -15.51 -20.55 -8.82
CA LEU A 87 -16.62 -21.20 -9.52
C LEU A 87 -17.76 -20.23 -9.86
N SER A 88 -17.73 -19.01 -9.32
CA SER A 88 -18.76 -18.01 -9.54
C SER A 88 -18.62 -17.34 -10.90
N VAL A 89 -19.58 -17.61 -11.81
CA VAL A 89 -19.67 -16.93 -13.12
C VAL A 89 -19.79 -15.41 -12.95
N GLN A 90 -20.57 -14.95 -11.97
CA GLN A 90 -20.75 -13.53 -11.70
C GLN A 90 -19.45 -12.85 -11.25
N MET A 91 -18.62 -13.54 -10.47
CA MET A 91 -17.28 -13.04 -10.10
C MET A 91 -16.44 -12.85 -11.37
N TRP A 92 -16.39 -13.84 -12.26
CA TRP A 92 -15.63 -13.73 -13.51
C TRP A 92 -16.12 -12.56 -14.37
N ASP A 93 -17.43 -12.42 -14.59
CA ASP A 93 -17.99 -11.31 -15.35
C ASP A 93 -17.61 -9.94 -14.76
N GLN A 94 -17.71 -9.80 -13.43
CA GLN A 94 -17.38 -8.56 -12.73
C GLN A 94 -15.88 -8.23 -12.83
N TRP A 95 -15.01 -9.21 -12.59
CA TRP A 95 -13.56 -9.02 -12.62
C TRP A 95 -13.05 -8.75 -14.04
N PHE A 96 -13.51 -9.49 -15.04
CA PHE A 96 -13.19 -9.22 -16.45
C PHE A 96 -13.70 -7.85 -16.90
N ALA A 97 -14.91 -7.47 -16.51
CA ALA A 97 -15.44 -6.13 -16.81
C ALA A 97 -14.65 -5.02 -16.10
N TYR A 98 -14.28 -5.22 -14.83
CA TYR A 98 -13.52 -4.23 -14.06
C TYR A 98 -12.10 -4.06 -14.59
N ILE A 99 -11.31 -5.15 -14.61
CA ILE A 99 -9.91 -5.15 -15.01
C ILE A 99 -9.77 -4.85 -16.50
N GLY A 100 -10.63 -5.42 -17.35
CA GLY A 100 -10.63 -5.16 -18.78
C GLY A 100 -10.85 -3.68 -19.12
N ARG A 101 -11.74 -3.00 -18.37
CA ARG A 101 -11.97 -1.55 -18.54
C ARG A 101 -10.82 -0.70 -18.00
N LEU A 102 -10.11 -1.14 -16.97
CA LEU A 102 -8.89 -0.45 -16.51
C LEU A 102 -7.78 -0.58 -17.56
N GLY A 103 -7.54 -1.77 -18.10
CA GLY A 103 -6.59 -1.98 -19.19
C GLY A 103 -6.93 -1.20 -20.45
N ALA A 104 -8.22 -1.13 -20.80
CA ALA A 104 -8.69 -0.32 -21.93
C ALA A 104 -8.46 1.19 -21.71
N ALA A 105 -8.62 1.69 -20.48
CA ALA A 105 -8.30 3.08 -20.15
C ALA A 105 -6.79 3.35 -20.19
N ALA A 106 -5.98 2.42 -19.65
CA ALA A 106 -4.52 2.52 -19.72
C ALA A 106 -4.05 2.65 -21.18
N ARG A 107 -4.57 1.81 -22.09
CA ARG A 107 -4.25 1.85 -23.53
C ARG A 107 -4.65 3.14 -24.25
N LEU A 108 -5.47 4.00 -23.65
CA LEU A 108 -5.75 5.34 -24.18
C LEU A 108 -4.66 6.37 -23.84
N CYS A 109 -3.76 6.05 -22.91
CA CYS A 109 -2.76 6.98 -22.36
C CYS A 109 -1.41 6.84 -23.08
N GLU A 110 -0.53 7.81 -22.88
CA GLU A 110 0.78 7.95 -23.57
C GLU A 110 1.95 7.53 -22.67
N GLY A 111 1.65 7.14 -21.44
CA GLY A 111 2.60 6.71 -20.42
C GLY A 111 1.88 6.34 -19.14
N GLY A 112 2.64 5.87 -18.16
CA GLY A 112 2.13 5.41 -16.89
C GLY A 112 2.87 5.99 -15.69
N ILE A 113 2.20 5.99 -14.54
CA ILE A 113 2.79 6.22 -13.22
C ILE A 113 2.35 5.05 -12.33
N THR A 114 3.27 4.47 -11.56
CA THR A 114 2.97 3.40 -10.62
C THR A 114 3.96 3.37 -9.46
N THR A 115 3.83 2.42 -8.54
CA THR A 115 4.46 2.46 -7.21
C THR A 115 5.78 1.71 -7.09
N ASN A 116 6.10 0.78 -8.00
CA ASN A 116 7.36 0.01 -7.98
C ASN A 116 7.70 -0.52 -9.37
N ASP A 117 8.97 -0.89 -9.60
CA ASP A 117 9.42 -1.33 -10.93
C ASP A 117 8.78 -2.65 -11.37
N PHE A 118 8.42 -3.52 -10.43
CA PHE A 118 7.79 -4.80 -10.76
C PHE A 118 6.41 -4.60 -11.39
N LEU A 119 5.62 -3.68 -10.85
CA LEU A 119 4.35 -3.25 -11.44
C LEU A 119 4.57 -2.41 -12.71
N ALA A 120 5.62 -1.58 -12.75
CA ALA A 120 5.93 -0.73 -13.90
C ALA A 120 6.19 -1.55 -15.17
N GLN A 121 6.90 -2.67 -15.07
CA GLN A 121 7.13 -3.57 -16.21
C GLN A 121 5.80 -4.08 -16.82
N ARG A 122 4.82 -4.41 -15.98
CA ARG A 122 3.51 -4.92 -16.42
C ARG A 122 2.64 -3.82 -17.00
N LEU A 123 2.64 -2.64 -16.37
CA LEU A 123 1.94 -1.48 -16.89
C LEU A 123 2.52 -1.05 -18.24
N GLN A 124 3.85 -1.09 -18.40
CA GLN A 124 4.54 -0.79 -19.66
C GLN A 124 4.09 -1.74 -20.77
N THR A 125 3.99 -3.04 -20.50
CA THR A 125 3.44 -4.02 -21.46
C THR A 125 2.01 -3.65 -21.87
N THR A 126 1.15 -3.32 -20.91
CA THR A 126 -0.25 -2.91 -21.19
C THR A 126 -0.32 -1.63 -22.02
N LEU A 127 0.63 -0.71 -21.83
CA LEU A 127 0.77 0.54 -22.57
C LEU A 127 1.50 0.40 -23.92
N GLY A 128 1.76 -0.82 -24.39
CA GLY A 128 2.45 -1.03 -25.67
C GLY A 128 3.90 -0.53 -25.68
N GLY A 129 4.59 -0.59 -24.54
CA GLY A 129 5.97 -0.16 -24.39
C GLY A 129 6.14 1.34 -24.07
N ALA A 130 5.06 2.07 -23.79
CA ALA A 130 5.15 3.47 -23.39
C ALA A 130 5.92 3.63 -22.05
N PRO A 131 6.52 4.80 -21.79
CA PRO A 131 7.25 5.04 -20.55
C PRO A 131 6.36 4.93 -19.32
N VAL A 132 6.87 4.28 -18.28
CA VAL A 132 6.24 4.23 -16.96
C VAL A 132 7.21 4.79 -15.94
N ALA A 133 6.77 5.80 -15.19
CA ALA A 133 7.51 6.35 -14.06
C ALA A 133 7.12 5.62 -12.77
N VAL A 134 8.08 5.49 -11.86
CA VAL A 134 7.84 4.95 -10.52
C VAL A 134 7.83 6.09 -9.51
N VAL A 135 6.70 6.26 -8.85
CA VAL A 135 6.50 7.13 -7.69
C VAL A 135 5.83 6.26 -6.61
N PRO A 136 6.56 5.79 -5.59
CA PRO A 136 5.99 4.95 -4.55
C PRO A 136 4.94 5.73 -3.77
N ASN A 137 4.06 4.98 -3.09
CA ASN A 137 3.15 5.60 -2.15
C ASN A 137 3.95 6.21 -0.99
N PHE A 138 3.43 7.30 -0.45
CA PHE A 138 4.04 8.03 0.66
C PHE A 138 2.95 8.58 1.58
N LEU A 139 3.33 8.96 2.80
CA LEU A 139 2.42 9.52 3.80
C LEU A 139 1.84 10.83 3.29
N ASN A 140 0.55 11.09 3.53
CA ASN A 140 0.00 12.44 3.33
C ASN A 140 0.36 13.35 4.52
N ARG A 141 0.17 14.67 4.36
CA ARG A 141 0.58 15.65 5.39
C ARG A 141 -0.11 15.41 6.74
N GLN A 142 -1.40 15.08 6.72
CA GLN A 142 -2.18 14.81 7.94
C GLN A 142 -1.70 13.52 8.62
N GLN A 143 -1.49 12.46 7.86
CA GLN A 143 -1.03 11.15 8.37
C GLN A 143 0.37 11.26 8.98
N GLN A 144 1.29 11.98 8.34
CA GLN A 144 2.63 12.20 8.88
C GLN A 144 2.60 13.02 10.17
N ALA A 145 1.82 14.11 10.22
CA ALA A 145 1.68 14.93 11.42
C ALA A 145 1.10 14.11 12.59
N PHE A 146 0.02 13.38 12.35
CA PHE A 146 -0.60 12.55 13.38
C PHE A 146 0.31 11.39 13.83
N SER A 147 1.06 10.78 12.91
CA SER A 147 2.04 9.74 13.25
C SER A 147 3.15 10.27 14.17
N ALA A 148 3.60 11.50 13.95
CA ALA A 148 4.58 12.14 14.81
C ALA A 148 4.03 12.37 16.24
N GLU A 149 2.76 12.77 16.37
CA GLU A 149 2.11 12.91 17.69
C GLU A 149 2.03 11.57 18.43
N LEU A 150 1.72 10.48 17.72
CA LEU A 150 1.64 9.13 18.28
C LEU A 150 3.02 8.63 18.74
N LEU A 151 4.06 8.83 17.91
CA LEU A 151 5.43 8.48 18.29
C LEU A 151 5.90 9.29 19.51
N GLU A 152 5.57 10.58 19.56
CA GLU A 152 5.92 11.44 20.69
C GLU A 152 5.17 11.03 21.97
N ALA A 153 3.93 10.55 21.86
CA ALA A 153 3.22 9.96 22.99
C ALA A 153 3.94 8.71 23.52
N LYS A 154 4.44 7.82 22.65
CA LYS A 154 5.26 6.66 23.06
C LYS A 154 6.54 7.08 23.78
N ARG A 155 7.25 8.09 23.25
CA ARG A 155 8.46 8.66 23.87
C ARG A 155 8.18 9.21 25.27
N ARG A 156 7.16 10.05 25.43
CA ARG A 156 6.77 10.62 26.74
C ARG A 156 6.32 9.54 27.72
N GLY A 157 5.66 8.50 27.22
CA GLY A 157 5.28 7.32 28.00
C GLY A 157 6.46 6.42 28.36
N GLY A 158 7.68 6.69 27.86
CA GLY A 158 8.86 5.85 28.06
C GLY A 158 8.70 4.45 27.49
N TRP A 159 7.92 4.29 26.42
CA TRP A 159 7.61 2.99 25.79
C TRP A 159 7.05 1.96 26.78
N ARG A 160 6.35 2.43 27.82
CA ARG A 160 5.67 1.58 28.82
C ARG A 160 4.56 0.76 28.17
N ARG A 161 4.38 -0.45 28.68
CA ARG A 161 3.39 -1.44 28.22
C ARG A 161 2.60 -2.01 29.41
N ASP A 162 1.48 -2.65 29.12
CA ASP A 162 0.62 -3.32 30.10
C ASP A 162 1.10 -4.74 30.48
N GLY A 163 2.27 -5.15 29.98
CA GLY A 163 2.84 -6.48 30.18
C GLY A 163 2.53 -7.48 29.06
N HIS A 164 1.64 -7.13 28.12
CA HIS A 164 1.36 -7.91 26.93
C HIS A 164 2.27 -7.54 25.76
N VAL A 165 2.30 -8.41 24.75
CA VAL A 165 2.89 -8.15 23.43
C VAL A 165 1.79 -8.32 22.40
N THR A 166 1.38 -7.21 21.77
CA THR A 166 0.30 -7.21 20.80
C THR A 166 0.88 -7.23 19.39
N ILE A 167 0.47 -8.24 18.63
CA ILE A 167 0.81 -8.40 17.22
C ILE A 167 -0.39 -7.96 16.37
N GLY A 168 -0.22 -6.89 15.60
CA GLY A 168 -1.22 -6.33 14.71
C GLY A 168 -1.11 -6.86 13.29
N TYR A 169 -2.25 -7.23 12.71
CA TYR A 169 -2.42 -7.47 11.27
C TYR A 169 -3.48 -6.52 10.72
N PHE A 170 -3.06 -5.58 9.88
CA PHE A 170 -3.90 -4.51 9.37
C PHE A 170 -4.16 -4.71 7.87
N SER A 171 -5.13 -5.56 7.55
CA SER A 171 -5.36 -6.01 6.16
C SER A 171 -6.09 -4.98 5.30
N GLY A 172 -6.87 -4.08 5.92
CA GLY A 172 -7.68 -3.05 5.26
C GLY A 172 -8.97 -3.59 4.63
N SER A 173 -8.87 -4.65 3.79
CA SER A 173 -10.02 -5.20 3.03
C SER A 173 -10.29 -6.70 3.30
N PRO A 174 -11.49 -7.22 2.96
CA PRO A 174 -11.88 -8.60 3.25
C PRO A 174 -11.16 -9.70 2.49
N THR A 175 -10.39 -9.34 1.47
CA THR A 175 -9.85 -10.27 0.49
C THR A 175 -8.50 -10.89 0.91
N HIS A 176 -7.97 -10.58 2.09
CA HIS A 176 -6.62 -10.98 2.48
C HIS A 176 -6.53 -12.28 3.32
N ARG A 177 -7.55 -13.14 3.28
CA ARG A 177 -7.55 -14.40 4.06
C ARG A 177 -6.34 -15.30 3.77
N LYS A 178 -5.98 -15.44 2.50
CA LYS A 178 -4.84 -16.28 2.10
C LYS A 178 -3.48 -15.65 2.40
N ASP A 179 -3.40 -14.32 2.37
CA ASP A 179 -2.23 -13.57 2.83
C ASP A 179 -2.00 -13.88 4.33
N PHE A 180 -3.02 -13.67 5.18
CA PHE A 180 -2.93 -13.98 6.61
C PHE A 180 -2.59 -15.44 6.92
N ALA A 181 -3.09 -16.38 6.12
CA ALA A 181 -2.86 -17.81 6.30
C ALA A 181 -1.37 -18.20 6.23
N VAL A 182 -0.50 -17.37 5.63
CA VAL A 182 0.95 -17.61 5.62
C VAL A 182 1.54 -17.57 7.04
N ALA A 183 1.09 -16.65 7.90
CA ALA A 183 1.58 -16.51 9.28
C ALA A 183 0.67 -17.12 10.35
N ALA A 184 -0.62 -17.33 10.04
CA ALA A 184 -1.61 -17.77 11.03
C ALA A 184 -1.24 -19.05 11.81
N PRO A 185 -0.66 -20.11 11.19
CA PRO A 185 -0.22 -21.29 11.93
C PRO A 185 0.92 -21.00 12.92
N ALA A 186 1.87 -20.14 12.55
CA ALA A 186 2.97 -19.75 13.43
C ALA A 186 2.48 -18.87 14.59
N LEU A 187 1.55 -17.94 14.32
CA LEU A 187 0.88 -17.16 15.36
C LEU A 187 0.13 -18.06 16.35
N ALA A 188 -0.58 -19.08 15.88
CA ALA A 188 -1.30 -20.01 16.75
C ALA A 188 -0.35 -20.81 17.66
N ARG A 189 0.83 -21.19 17.15
CA ARG A 189 1.87 -21.85 17.97
C ARG A 189 2.53 -20.89 18.95
N LEU A 190 2.73 -19.62 18.58
CA LEU A 190 3.22 -18.60 19.49
C LEU A 190 2.24 -18.36 20.64
N LEU A 191 0.94 -18.24 20.33
CA LEU A 191 -0.12 -18.08 21.32
C LEU A 191 -0.23 -19.28 22.26
N ASP A 192 0.01 -20.52 21.80
CA ASP A 192 0.09 -21.69 22.68
C ASP A 192 1.23 -21.56 23.72
N ARG A 193 2.37 -21.00 23.31
CA ARG A 193 3.61 -20.99 24.09
C ARG A 193 3.71 -19.79 25.03
N ASP A 194 3.20 -18.63 24.62
CA ASP A 194 3.30 -17.40 25.39
C ASP A 194 1.92 -16.81 25.73
N PRO A 195 1.48 -16.89 27.00
CA PRO A 195 0.20 -16.35 27.43
C PRO A 195 0.14 -14.81 27.40
N ARG A 196 1.28 -14.12 27.27
CA ARG A 196 1.35 -12.65 27.22
C ARG A 196 1.06 -12.11 25.83
N VAL A 197 1.20 -12.94 24.79
CA VAL A 197 0.96 -12.51 23.41
C VAL A 197 -0.53 -12.38 23.14
N ARG A 198 -0.89 -11.29 22.48
CA ARG A 198 -2.23 -10.99 21.94
C ARG A 198 -2.13 -10.71 20.45
N VAL A 199 -3.21 -10.94 19.74
CA VAL A 199 -3.31 -10.62 18.31
C VAL A 199 -4.42 -9.61 18.10
N ARG A 200 -4.16 -8.59 17.30
CA ARG A 200 -5.15 -7.61 16.88
C ARG A 200 -5.26 -7.65 15.36
N VAL A 201 -6.46 -7.82 14.84
CA VAL A 201 -6.73 -7.87 13.40
C VAL A 201 -7.66 -6.72 13.06
N ALA A 202 -7.21 -5.78 12.23
CA ALA A 202 -8.08 -4.74 11.68
C ALA A 202 -8.51 -5.11 10.27
N GLY A 203 -9.82 -5.32 10.10
CA GLY A 203 -10.41 -5.76 8.84
C GLY A 203 -11.28 -6.99 9.04
N TYR A 204 -11.55 -7.69 7.93
CA TYR A 204 -12.53 -8.76 7.92
C TYR A 204 -11.83 -10.11 7.98
N LEU A 205 -12.11 -10.86 9.05
CA LEU A 205 -11.66 -12.22 9.24
C LEU A 205 -12.90 -13.05 9.59
N ASP A 206 -13.57 -13.64 8.58
CA ASP A 206 -14.76 -14.49 8.75
C ASP A 206 -14.59 -15.57 9.83
N SER A 207 -13.36 -16.07 9.96
CA SER A 207 -12.96 -16.99 11.00
C SER A 207 -11.51 -16.73 11.35
N THR A 208 -11.18 -16.71 12.64
CA THR A 208 -9.78 -16.62 13.10
C THR A 208 -8.96 -17.86 12.78
N GLY A 209 -9.58 -18.87 12.15
CA GLY A 209 -8.93 -20.06 11.62
C GLY A 209 -8.15 -20.78 12.71
N PRO A 210 -6.83 -21.00 12.52
CA PRO A 210 -5.96 -21.59 13.55
C PRO A 210 -5.97 -20.87 14.92
N LEU A 211 -6.35 -19.58 14.95
CA LEU A 211 -6.37 -18.78 16.17
C LEU A 211 -7.68 -18.92 16.97
N GLN A 212 -8.68 -19.66 16.48
CA GLN A 212 -10.02 -19.75 17.10
C GLN A 212 -9.99 -20.25 18.54
N ARG A 213 -9.06 -21.15 18.87
CA ARG A 213 -8.85 -21.65 20.24
C ARG A 213 -8.24 -20.61 21.21
N HIS A 214 -7.86 -19.43 20.70
CA HIS A 214 -7.31 -18.31 21.45
C HIS A 214 -8.17 -17.05 21.28
N ALA A 215 -9.48 -17.21 21.00
CA ALA A 215 -10.39 -16.09 20.76
C ALA A 215 -10.41 -15.04 21.88
N ASP A 216 -10.12 -15.44 23.12
CA ASP A 216 -9.96 -14.55 24.28
C ASP A 216 -8.75 -13.59 24.18
N ARG A 217 -7.79 -13.88 23.29
CA ARG A 217 -6.58 -13.08 23.04
C ARG A 217 -6.49 -12.56 21.61
N VAL A 218 -7.55 -12.70 20.82
CA VAL A 218 -7.65 -12.21 19.45
C VAL A 218 -8.72 -11.13 19.39
N GLU A 219 -8.29 -9.89 19.21
CA GLU A 219 -9.18 -8.74 19.00
C GLU A 219 -9.39 -8.52 17.50
N VAL A 220 -10.65 -8.48 17.05
CA VAL A 220 -10.99 -8.10 15.68
C VAL A 220 -11.62 -6.71 15.69
N MET A 221 -10.95 -5.76 15.04
CA MET A 221 -11.40 -4.37 14.94
C MET A 221 -12.24 -4.16 13.67
N PRO A 222 -13.28 -3.32 13.74
CA PRO A 222 -14.09 -2.97 12.57
C PRO A 222 -13.27 -2.20 11.54
N HIS A 223 -13.84 -2.03 10.34
CA HIS A 223 -13.28 -1.13 9.34
C HIS A 223 -13.21 0.30 9.88
N MET A 224 -12.14 1.01 9.56
CA MET A 224 -11.85 2.35 10.06
C MET A 224 -11.15 3.17 8.98
N ASP A 225 -11.22 4.50 9.09
CA ASP A 225 -10.48 5.39 8.19
C ASP A 225 -8.95 5.31 8.42
N TYR A 226 -8.18 5.89 7.50
CA TYR A 226 -6.72 5.83 7.54
C TYR A 226 -6.09 6.52 8.76
N VAL A 227 -6.77 7.49 9.39
CA VAL A 227 -6.28 8.18 10.59
C VAL A 227 -6.50 7.31 11.82
N ALA A 228 -7.69 6.74 11.97
CA ALA A 228 -8.00 5.77 13.00
C ALA A 228 -7.11 4.52 12.89
N LEU A 229 -6.82 4.07 11.67
CA LEU A 229 -5.88 3.00 11.38
C LEU A 229 -4.48 3.34 11.92
N GLN A 230 -4.00 4.56 11.70
CA GLN A 230 -2.69 4.99 12.19
C GLN A 230 -2.58 4.90 13.71
N ARG A 231 -3.66 5.24 14.44
CA ARG A 231 -3.73 5.05 15.90
C ARG A 231 -3.70 3.57 16.27
N ALA A 232 -4.52 2.75 15.62
CA ALA A 232 -4.57 1.31 15.91
C ALA A 232 -3.22 0.61 15.69
N ILE A 233 -2.46 1.02 14.66
CA ILE A 233 -1.09 0.56 14.40
C ILE A 233 -0.13 1.01 15.50
N ALA A 234 -0.28 2.24 16.01
CA ALA A 234 0.58 2.74 17.10
C ALA A 234 0.34 2.00 18.43
N GLU A 235 -0.84 1.43 18.64
CA GLU A 235 -1.18 0.72 19.88
C GLU A 235 -0.64 -0.71 19.97
N VAL A 236 -0.02 -1.24 18.91
CA VAL A 236 0.62 -2.56 18.91
C VAL A 236 2.14 -2.43 18.88
N GLU A 237 2.84 -3.47 19.32
CA GLU A 237 4.31 -3.52 19.26
C GLU A 237 4.82 -4.10 17.95
N ILE A 238 4.12 -5.07 17.38
CA ILE A 238 4.57 -5.77 16.18
C ILE A 238 3.49 -5.68 15.12
N ASN A 239 3.84 -5.22 13.94
CA ASN A 239 3.02 -5.29 12.73
C ASN A 239 3.46 -6.49 11.91
N ILE A 240 2.51 -7.20 11.28
CA ILE A 240 2.83 -8.26 10.33
C ILE A 240 2.23 -7.98 8.96
N ALA A 241 3.01 -8.26 7.91
CA ALA A 241 2.59 -8.22 6.52
C ALA A 241 2.85 -9.57 5.83
N PRO A 242 2.15 -10.64 6.23
CA PRO A 242 2.25 -11.96 5.60
C PRO A 242 1.54 -11.92 4.25
N LEU A 243 2.27 -11.70 3.17
CA LEU A 243 1.73 -11.81 1.82
C LEU A 243 2.09 -13.17 1.24
N GLN A 244 1.23 -13.71 0.38
CA GLN A 244 1.66 -14.80 -0.51
C GLN A 244 2.80 -14.30 -1.41
N ASP A 245 3.71 -15.17 -1.83
CA ASP A 245 4.75 -14.80 -2.80
C ASP A 245 4.28 -15.16 -4.22
N ASN A 246 3.81 -14.17 -4.96
CA ASN A 246 3.37 -14.33 -6.34
C ASN A 246 3.45 -13.02 -7.11
N VAL A 247 3.15 -13.05 -8.42
CA VAL A 247 3.26 -11.87 -9.28
C VAL A 247 2.39 -10.70 -8.80
N PHE A 248 1.17 -10.97 -8.31
CA PHE A 248 0.26 -9.93 -7.85
C PHE A 248 0.76 -9.27 -6.56
N THR A 249 1.22 -10.03 -5.58
CA THR A 249 1.73 -9.48 -4.31
C THR A 249 3.08 -8.78 -4.45
N ASN A 250 3.92 -9.20 -5.40
CA ASN A 250 5.15 -8.49 -5.76
C ASN A 250 4.87 -7.14 -6.47
N CYS A 251 3.65 -6.92 -6.97
CA CYS A 251 3.23 -5.61 -7.48
C CYS A 251 2.71 -4.67 -6.38
N LYS A 252 2.40 -5.16 -5.18
CA LYS A 252 1.86 -4.33 -4.08
C LYS A 252 2.93 -3.41 -3.51
N SER A 253 2.51 -2.24 -3.04
CA SER A 253 3.38 -1.30 -2.32
C SER A 253 3.68 -1.72 -0.87
N GLU A 254 4.69 -1.11 -0.29
CA GLU A 254 5.21 -1.33 1.06
C GLU A 254 4.46 -0.53 2.16
N LEU A 255 3.26 -0.01 1.89
CA LEU A 255 2.45 0.81 2.81
C LEU A 255 2.41 0.28 4.23
N LYS A 256 2.08 -1.02 4.39
CA LYS A 256 1.96 -1.67 5.70
C LYS A 256 3.23 -1.58 6.54
N PHE A 257 4.39 -1.53 5.91
CA PHE A 257 5.67 -1.38 6.61
C PHE A 257 5.86 0.07 7.05
N PHE A 258 5.78 1.03 6.12
CA PHE A 258 6.14 2.41 6.46
C PHE A 258 5.09 3.08 7.36
N GLU A 259 3.81 2.72 7.22
CA GLU A 259 2.76 3.18 8.13
C GLU A 259 2.97 2.66 9.56
N ALA A 260 3.52 1.46 9.73
CA ALA A 260 3.87 0.93 11.05
C ALA A 260 5.15 1.56 11.61
N ALA A 261 6.20 1.64 10.80
CA ALA A 261 7.48 2.20 11.23
C ALA A 261 7.36 3.66 11.66
N VAL A 262 6.57 4.50 10.97
CA VAL A 262 6.45 5.94 11.30
C VAL A 262 5.85 6.20 12.69
N VAL A 263 5.08 5.26 13.25
CA VAL A 263 4.54 5.31 14.62
C VAL A 263 5.32 4.44 15.61
N GLY A 264 6.52 3.97 15.24
CA GLY A 264 7.37 3.16 16.10
C GLY A 264 6.84 1.76 16.36
N THR A 265 6.21 1.14 15.36
CA THR A 265 5.73 -0.26 15.39
C THR A 265 6.61 -1.09 14.46
N TRP A 266 7.26 -2.14 15.00
CA TRP A 266 8.22 -2.94 14.24
C TRP A 266 7.53 -3.95 13.34
N THR A 267 8.06 -4.20 12.14
CA THR A 267 7.35 -5.02 11.12
C THR A 267 8.05 -6.33 10.82
N ILE A 268 7.26 -7.42 10.76
CA ILE A 268 7.65 -8.67 10.09
C ILE A 268 6.89 -8.77 8.76
N ALA A 269 7.56 -9.00 7.64
CA ALA A 269 6.91 -9.04 6.33
C ALA A 269 7.40 -10.22 5.48
N THR A 270 6.55 -10.73 4.57
CA THR A 270 7.03 -11.61 3.51
C THR A 270 8.06 -10.87 2.65
N PRO A 271 9.14 -11.51 2.17
CA PRO A 271 10.11 -10.89 1.25
C PRO A 271 9.53 -10.72 -0.16
N THR A 272 8.51 -9.88 -0.32
CA THR A 272 8.08 -9.43 -1.64
C THR A 272 9.06 -8.40 -2.19
N TYR A 273 9.01 -8.16 -3.50
CA TYR A 273 9.83 -7.19 -4.22
C TYR A 273 9.96 -5.84 -3.51
N THR A 274 8.84 -5.31 -3.00
CA THR A 274 8.79 -4.01 -2.31
C THR A 274 9.29 -4.09 -0.87
N PHE A 275 8.96 -5.14 -0.12
CA PHE A 275 9.44 -5.28 1.26
C PHE A 275 10.95 -5.56 1.33
N GLU A 276 11.53 -6.33 0.41
CA GLU A 276 12.99 -6.53 0.33
C GLU A 276 13.76 -5.22 0.14
N ARG A 277 13.15 -4.24 -0.55
CA ARG A 277 13.75 -2.92 -0.81
C ARG A 277 13.43 -1.87 0.25
N ALA A 278 12.36 -2.08 0.99
CA ALA A 278 11.93 -1.17 2.05
C ALA A 278 12.56 -1.54 3.41
N ILE A 279 12.81 -2.84 3.63
CA ILE A 279 13.46 -3.40 4.83
C ILE A 279 14.86 -3.89 4.44
N ASP A 280 15.73 -2.96 4.07
CA ASP A 280 17.12 -3.22 3.66
C ASP A 280 18.12 -3.17 4.82
N ASP A 281 17.67 -2.75 6.01
CA ASP A 281 18.42 -2.76 7.27
C ASP A 281 17.63 -3.56 8.33
N PRO A 282 18.28 -4.51 9.05
CA PRO A 282 17.61 -5.35 10.05
C PRO A 282 17.03 -4.58 11.24
N ARG A 283 17.43 -3.32 11.45
CA ARG A 283 16.82 -2.44 12.45
C ARG A 283 15.42 -2.00 12.04
N MET A 284 15.11 -1.95 10.75
CA MET A 284 13.81 -1.50 10.25
C MET A 284 12.70 -2.55 10.37
N GLY A 285 13.05 -3.83 10.31
CA GLY A 285 12.07 -4.91 10.31
C GLY A 285 12.72 -6.27 10.10
N ARG A 286 11.90 -7.31 9.98
CA ARG A 286 12.32 -8.67 9.64
C ARG A 286 11.54 -9.19 8.45
N LEU A 287 12.26 -9.66 7.44
CA LEU A 287 11.65 -10.40 6.33
C LEU A 287 11.52 -11.86 6.72
N ALA A 288 10.40 -12.53 6.42
CA ALA A 288 10.19 -13.93 6.76
C ALA A 288 9.52 -14.68 5.60
N ARG A 289 10.21 -15.68 5.05
CA ARG A 289 9.61 -16.67 4.15
C ARG A 289 8.60 -17.53 4.91
N ALA A 290 7.76 -18.26 4.18
CA ALA A 290 6.70 -19.09 4.76
C ALA A 290 7.16 -20.04 5.90
N HIS A 291 8.39 -20.56 5.82
CA HIS A 291 8.96 -21.47 6.84
C HIS A 291 9.71 -20.75 7.98
N GLU A 292 9.90 -19.43 7.91
CA GLU A 292 10.68 -18.65 8.88
C GLU A 292 9.79 -17.88 9.88
N TRP A 293 8.46 -17.97 9.73
CA TRP A 293 7.52 -17.18 10.56
C TRP A 293 7.58 -17.51 12.04
N ASP A 294 7.82 -18.78 12.44
CA ASP A 294 7.99 -19.12 13.85
C ASP A 294 9.17 -18.39 14.48
N ASP A 295 10.33 -18.43 13.82
CA ASP A 295 11.56 -17.81 14.31
C ASP A 295 11.45 -16.28 14.29
N ALA A 296 10.89 -15.71 13.21
CA ALA A 296 10.69 -14.27 13.10
C ALA A 296 9.74 -13.71 14.16
N LEU A 297 8.67 -14.44 14.49
CA LEU A 297 7.73 -14.05 15.54
C LEU A 297 8.37 -14.16 16.93
N ALA A 298 9.15 -15.21 17.19
CA ALA A 298 9.89 -15.35 18.44
C ALA A 298 10.91 -14.21 18.63
N GLU A 299 11.71 -13.91 17.59
CA GLU A 299 12.66 -12.79 17.58
C GLU A 299 11.98 -11.46 17.88
N ALA A 300 10.82 -11.22 17.27
CA ALA A 300 10.05 -10.00 17.48
C ALA A 300 9.56 -9.86 18.93
N VAL A 301 9.06 -10.95 19.52
CA VAL A 301 8.62 -10.96 20.93
C VAL A 301 9.82 -10.72 21.86
N ASP A 302 10.97 -11.35 21.61
CA ASP A 302 12.20 -11.14 22.39
C ASP A 302 12.72 -9.70 22.29
N LEU A 303 12.67 -9.12 21.09
CA LEU A 303 13.00 -7.70 20.88
C LEU A 303 12.10 -6.81 21.73
N VAL A 304 10.79 -7.06 21.71
CA VAL A 304 9.81 -6.31 22.52
C VAL A 304 10.10 -6.48 24.01
N HIS A 305 10.62 -7.61 24.47
CA HIS A 305 11.07 -7.81 25.86
C HIS A 305 12.37 -7.09 26.23
N THR A 306 13.03 -6.43 25.28
CA THR A 306 14.23 -5.62 25.48
C THR A 306 13.91 -4.15 25.16
N PRO A 307 13.29 -3.38 26.09
CA PRO A 307 12.67 -2.08 25.76
C PRO A 307 13.62 -1.09 25.11
N GLN A 308 14.88 -1.05 25.56
CA GLN A 308 15.88 -0.16 24.98
C GLN A 308 16.18 -0.52 23.52
N ALA A 309 16.39 -1.80 23.22
CA ALA A 309 16.66 -2.26 21.85
C ALA A 309 15.43 -2.07 20.95
N TYR A 310 14.22 -2.32 21.45
CA TYR A 310 12.98 -2.06 20.72
C TYR A 310 12.83 -0.57 20.40
N MET A 311 13.01 0.31 21.40
CA MET A 311 12.97 1.77 21.21
C MET A 311 13.98 2.22 20.17
N GLU A 312 15.24 1.79 20.28
CA GLU A 312 16.31 2.20 19.33
C GLU A 312 15.96 1.80 17.88
N ARG A 313 15.40 0.60 17.68
CA ARG A 313 14.95 0.15 16.34
C ARG A 313 13.72 0.92 15.85
N ALA A 314 12.73 1.14 16.72
CA ALA A 314 11.52 1.87 16.38
C ALA A 314 11.82 3.33 15.99
N GLU A 315 12.69 4.00 16.75
CA GLU A 315 13.15 5.36 16.46
C GLU A 315 13.94 5.43 15.15
N PHE A 316 14.86 4.48 14.93
CA PHE A 316 15.63 4.39 13.70
C PHE A 316 14.71 4.21 12.48
N ALA A 317 13.80 3.23 12.53
CA ALA A 317 12.86 2.94 11.44
C ALA A 317 11.95 4.13 11.13
N ALA A 318 11.40 4.78 12.16
CA ALA A 318 10.56 5.97 12.01
C ALA A 318 11.31 7.10 11.29
N ALA A 319 12.55 7.38 11.70
CA ALA A 319 13.37 8.42 11.08
C ALA A 319 13.69 8.12 9.60
N GLN A 320 14.05 6.87 9.27
CA GLN A 320 14.29 6.46 7.88
C GLN A 320 13.03 6.61 7.03
N VAL A 321 11.88 6.18 7.55
CA VAL A 321 10.60 6.27 6.85
C VAL A 321 10.17 7.71 6.61
N VAL A 322 10.31 8.62 7.59
CA VAL A 322 10.02 10.04 7.37
C VAL A 322 10.93 10.65 6.28
N GLY A 323 12.19 10.21 6.21
CA GLY A 323 13.12 10.62 5.17
C GLY A 323 12.73 10.13 3.78
N ARG A 324 12.20 8.91 3.65
CA ARG A 324 11.92 8.23 2.37
C ARG A 324 10.48 8.39 1.88
N TYR A 325 9.51 8.39 2.78
CA TYR A 325 8.07 8.35 2.51
C TYR A 325 7.33 9.57 3.05
N GLY A 326 8.05 10.66 3.35
CA GLY A 326 7.43 11.91 3.76
C GLY A 326 6.63 12.56 2.62
N TRP A 327 5.55 13.27 2.96
CA TRP A 327 4.64 13.89 1.99
C TRP A 327 5.32 14.91 1.07
N ASP A 328 6.44 15.48 1.49
CA ASP A 328 7.22 16.52 0.83
C ASP A 328 8.45 15.99 0.06
N ARG A 329 8.65 14.66 0.02
CA ARG A 329 9.87 14.04 -0.53
C ARG A 329 9.86 13.81 -2.03
N TRP A 330 8.67 13.65 -2.62
CA TRP A 330 8.51 13.14 -3.99
C TRP A 330 8.15 14.19 -5.04
N GLY A 331 8.22 15.48 -4.68
CA GLY A 331 7.84 16.56 -5.59
C GLY A 331 8.63 16.54 -6.92
N ASN A 332 9.95 16.37 -6.86
CA ASN A 332 10.82 16.36 -8.06
C ASN A 332 10.50 15.19 -8.99
N GLU A 333 10.31 14.01 -8.41
CA GLU A 333 10.01 12.77 -9.10
C GLU A 333 8.63 12.82 -9.72
N ILE A 334 7.64 13.40 -9.03
CA ILE A 334 6.29 13.62 -9.57
C ILE A 334 6.36 14.58 -10.77
N GLU A 335 7.03 15.73 -10.65
CA GLU A 335 7.19 16.66 -11.77
C GLU A 335 7.88 15.99 -12.97
N THR A 336 8.95 15.24 -12.70
CA THR A 336 9.65 14.47 -13.74
C THR A 336 8.71 13.45 -14.40
N ALA A 337 7.93 12.71 -13.61
CA ALA A 337 6.98 11.72 -14.11
C ALA A 337 5.90 12.36 -15.00
N LEU A 338 5.40 13.54 -14.61
CA LEU A 338 4.36 14.25 -15.33
C LEU A 338 4.85 14.83 -16.66
N PHE A 339 6.04 15.46 -16.68
CA PHE A 339 6.48 16.28 -17.81
C PHE A 339 7.57 15.69 -18.69
N ARG A 340 8.26 14.62 -18.27
CA ARG A 340 9.32 14.00 -19.09
C ARG A 340 8.74 13.39 -20.37
N ARG A 341 8.89 14.09 -21.49
CA ARG A 341 8.64 13.56 -22.83
C ARG A 341 9.87 12.76 -23.28
N ASN A 342 9.64 11.61 -23.93
CA ASN A 342 10.73 10.96 -24.64
C ASN A 342 11.01 11.78 -25.90
N ASN A 343 12.27 12.16 -26.11
CA ASN A 343 12.75 12.60 -27.42
C ASN A 343 12.64 11.41 -28.37
N ARG A 344 11.51 11.31 -29.06
CA ARG A 344 11.36 10.54 -30.29
C ARG A 344 10.83 11.51 -31.33
N ASP A 345 11.74 12.36 -31.81
CA ASP A 345 11.68 12.92 -33.15
C ASP A 345 12.32 11.91 -34.11
#